data_AF-A0A2E5IQT6-F1
#
_entry.id   AF-A0A2E5IQT6-F1
#
_cell.length_a   1.000
_cell.length_b   1.000
_cell.length_c   1.000
_cell.angle_alpha   90.00
_cell.angle_beta   90.00
_cell.angle_gamma   90.00
#
_symmetry.space_group_name_H-M   'P 1'
#
loop_
_entity.id
_entity.type
_entity.pdbx_description
1 polymer ?
#
loop_
_entity_poly.entity_id
_entity_poly.type
_entity_poly.pdbx_seq_one_letter_code
_entity_poly.pdbx_strand_id
1 'polypeptide(L)'
;MGLSNINPNSNGPLHNKSPLNAQSVSLLVNGKEVVVPYSRLRKIVRGLSKMAYLTGETNDEEAYGEDVAEDLFEALKIIQNKNKKKR
;
A
#
# COMPACT_ATOMS: atom_id res chain seq x y z
N MET A 1 17.19 -4.00 46.14
CA MET A 1 17.08 -4.95 45.01
C MET A 1 15.68 -4.78 44.44
N GLY A 2 15.52 -3.91 43.44
CA GLY A 2 14.23 -3.56 42.86
C GLY A 2 13.90 -4.51 41.71
N LEU A 3 12.71 -5.11 41.75
CA LEU A 3 12.20 -5.99 40.70
C LEU A 3 11.90 -5.16 39.44
N SER A 4 12.63 -5.43 38.36
CA SER A 4 12.36 -4.87 37.04
C SER A 4 11.10 -5.53 36.47
N ASN A 5 9.97 -4.83 36.54
CA ASN A 5 8.77 -5.16 35.77
C ASN A 5 9.06 -4.91 34.29
N ILE A 6 9.54 -5.94 33.59
CA ILE A 6 9.60 -5.95 32.13
C ILE A 6 8.17 -6.19 31.65
N ASN A 7 7.47 -5.12 31.27
CA ASN A 7 6.18 -5.22 30.61
C ASN A 7 6.41 -5.80 29.20
N PRO A 8 5.87 -6.98 28.84
CA PRO A 8 6.06 -7.61 27.54
C PRO A 8 5.32 -6.87 26.40
N ASN A 9 4.68 -5.74 26.71
CA ASN A 9 3.94 -4.91 25.76
C ASN A 9 4.76 -3.71 25.25
N SER A 10 6.08 -3.82 25.19
CA SER A 10 6.94 -2.87 24.46
C SER A 10 6.75 -3.08 22.96
N ASN A 11 5.57 -2.73 22.46
CA ASN A 11 5.41 -2.36 21.08
C ASN A 11 6.29 -1.13 20.88
N GLY A 12 7.45 -1.33 20.22
CA GLY A 12 8.17 -0.24 19.55
C GLY A 12 7.19 0.57 18.69
N PRO A 13 7.56 1.79 18.26
CA PRO A 13 6.61 2.73 17.67
C PRO A 13 5.73 1.99 16.67
N LEU A 14 4.47 1.82 17.07
CA LEU A 14 3.45 1.15 16.28
C LEU A 14 3.40 1.98 15.00
N HIS A 15 4.08 1.50 13.94
CA HIS A 15 4.00 2.12 12.64
C HIS A 15 2.51 2.24 12.39
N ASN A 16 2.02 3.47 12.40
CA ASN A 16 0.63 3.81 12.21
C ASN A 16 0.31 3.58 10.72
N LYS A 17 0.48 2.34 10.26
CA LYS A 17 -0.08 1.84 9.02
C LYS A 17 -1.56 1.80 9.29
N SER A 18 -2.21 2.95 9.08
CA SER A 18 -3.64 3.02 8.79
C SER A 18 -3.99 1.80 7.94
N PRO A 19 -5.14 1.11 8.14
CA PRO A 19 -5.45 -0.11 7.41
C PRO A 19 -5.59 0.20 5.91
N LEU A 20 -4.47 0.26 5.20
CA LEU A 20 -4.34 0.60 3.78
C LEU A 20 -5.21 -0.36 2.96
N ASN A 21 -5.30 -1.61 3.42
CA ASN A 21 -6.20 -2.62 2.89
C ASN A 21 -7.68 -2.21 2.80
N ALA A 22 -8.17 -1.34 3.69
CA ALA A 22 -9.54 -0.82 3.66
C ALA A 22 -9.68 0.49 2.87
N GLN A 23 -8.58 1.07 2.38
CA GLN A 23 -8.59 2.32 1.65
C GLN A 23 -8.90 2.11 0.17
N SER A 24 -9.53 3.12 -0.44
CA SER A 24 -9.80 3.17 -1.87
C SER A 24 -9.58 4.57 -2.41
N VAL A 25 -9.28 4.65 -3.70
CA VAL A 25 -9.20 5.91 -4.45
C VAL A 25 -10.29 5.92 -5.50
N SER A 26 -11.09 6.98 -5.53
CA SER A 26 -12.07 7.22 -6.60
C SER A 26 -11.50 8.20 -7.63
N LEU A 27 -11.54 7.82 -8.91
CA LEU A 27 -11.01 8.55 -10.04
C LEU A 27 -12.10 8.73 -11.08
N LEU A 28 -12.17 9.91 -11.71
CA LEU A 28 -13.00 10.10 -12.90
C LEU A 28 -12.18 9.77 -14.15
N VAL A 29 -12.52 8.69 -14.84
CA VAL A 29 -11.86 8.24 -16.08
C VAL A 29 -12.90 8.24 -17.19
N ASN A 30 -12.70 9.04 -18.24
CA ASN A 30 -13.63 9.18 -19.36
C ASN A 30 -15.09 9.44 -18.93
N GLY A 31 -15.27 10.33 -17.93
CA GLY A 31 -16.58 10.68 -17.38
C GLY A 31 -17.22 9.61 -16.48
N LYS A 32 -16.56 8.46 -16.28
CA LYS A 32 -17.02 7.40 -15.37
C LYS A 32 -16.22 7.42 -14.07
N GLU A 33 -16.91 7.22 -12.96
CA GLU A 33 -16.25 7.04 -11.67
C GLU A 33 -15.69 5.62 -11.57
N VAL A 34 -14.39 5.52 -11.28
CA VAL A 34 -13.67 4.26 -11.09
C VAL A 34 -13.12 4.26 -9.67
N VAL A 35 -13.59 3.30 -8.86
CA VAL A 35 -13.10 3.10 -7.50
C VAL A 35 -12.07 1.98 -7.49
N VAL A 36 -10.86 2.32 -7.04
CA VAL A 36 -9.73 1.41 -6.94
C VAL A 36 -9.42 1.14 -5.47
N PRO A 37 -9.83 -0.02 -4.91
CA PRO A 37 -9.44 -0.41 -3.57
C PRO A 37 -7.98 -0.88 -3.55
N TYR A 38 -7.25 -0.56 -2.48
CA TYR A 38 -5.85 -0.96 -2.31
C TYR A 38 -5.65 -2.48 -2.42
N SER A 39 -6.57 -3.25 -1.86
CA SER A 39 -6.55 -4.72 -1.93
C SER A 39 -6.56 -5.27 -3.36
N ARG A 40 -7.15 -4.55 -4.32
CA ARG A 40 -7.13 -4.93 -5.74
C ARG A 40 -5.79 -4.61 -6.39
N LEU A 41 -5.19 -3.47 -6.07
CA LEU A 41 -3.83 -3.13 -6.52
C LEU A 41 -2.83 -4.15 -6.00
N ARG A 42 -2.89 -4.47 -4.71
CA ARG A 42 -2.01 -5.47 -4.07
C ARG A 42 -2.07 -6.83 -4.77
N LYS A 43 -3.25 -7.27 -5.23
CA LYS A 43 -3.39 -8.51 -6.01
C LYS A 43 -2.72 -8.43 -7.38
N ILE A 44 -2.88 -7.31 -8.08
CA ILE A 44 -2.26 -7.09 -9.39
C ILE A 44 -0.74 -7.08 -9.23
N VAL A 45 -0.25 -6.30 -8.27
CA VAL A 45 1.18 -6.14 -8.01
C VAL A 45 1.79 -7.45 -7.55
N ARG A 46 1.15 -8.26 -6.69
CA ARG A 46 1.63 -9.62 -6.37
C ARG A 46 1.88 -10.47 -7.62
N GLY A 47 1.00 -10.39 -8.62
CA GLY A 47 1.21 -11.09 -9.89
C GLY A 47 2.46 -10.60 -10.62
N LEU A 48 2.71 -9.29 -10.62
CA LEU A 48 3.90 -8.68 -11.23
C LEU A 48 5.17 -9.01 -10.44
N SER A 49 5.13 -8.95 -9.12
CA SER A 49 6.26 -9.29 -8.25
C SER A 49 6.66 -10.75 -8.39
N LYS A 50 5.68 -11.65 -8.53
CA LYS A 50 5.96 -13.05 -8.81
C LYS A 50 6.70 -13.23 -10.13
N MET A 51 6.31 -12.49 -11.17
CA MET A 51 7.03 -12.50 -12.44
C MET A 51 8.44 -11.96 -12.26
N ALA A 52 8.62 -10.83 -11.58
CA ALA A 52 9.93 -10.24 -11.29
C ALA A 52 10.85 -11.17 -10.49
N TYR A 53 10.28 -11.95 -9.57
CA TYR A 53 11.02 -12.97 -8.84
C TYR A 53 11.44 -14.13 -9.75
N LEU A 54 10.53 -14.61 -10.60
CA LEU A 54 10.80 -15.68 -11.56
C LEU A 54 11.81 -15.29 -12.65
N THR A 55 11.86 -14.01 -13.04
CA THR A 55 12.85 -13.48 -14.00
C THR A 55 14.20 -13.16 -13.34
N GLY A 56 14.31 -13.23 -12.01
CA GLY A 56 15.52 -12.89 -11.26
C GLY A 56 15.75 -11.39 -11.09
N GLU A 57 14.73 -10.55 -11.34
CA GLU A 57 14.79 -9.10 -11.16
C GLU A 57 14.66 -8.68 -9.69
N THR A 58 14.00 -9.48 -8.85
CA THR A 58 13.95 -9.33 -7.39
C THR A 58 14.22 -10.65 -6.68
N ASN A 59 14.88 -10.58 -5.52
CA ASN A 59 15.06 -11.73 -4.63
C ASN A 59 13.97 -11.81 -3.54
N ASP A 60 13.13 -10.79 -3.44
CA ASP A 60 12.06 -10.68 -2.44
C ASP A 60 10.77 -10.23 -3.15
N GLU A 61 9.92 -11.21 -3.48
CA GLU A 61 8.63 -10.99 -4.13
C GLU A 61 7.68 -10.16 -3.26
N GLU A 62 7.65 -10.42 -1.95
CA GLU A 62 6.65 -9.84 -1.05
C GLU A 62 6.97 -8.39 -0.74
N ALA A 63 8.21 -8.06 -0.42
CA ALA A 63 8.63 -6.68 -0.18
C ALA A 63 8.47 -5.84 -1.45
N TYR A 64 8.98 -6.33 -2.58
CA TYR A 64 8.84 -5.65 -3.87
C TYR A 64 7.37 -5.40 -4.23
N GLY A 65 6.50 -6.37 -3.96
CA GLY A 65 5.07 -6.22 -4.25
C GLY A 65 4.32 -5.30 -3.31
N GLU A 66 4.73 -5.19 -2.05
CA GLU A 66 4.12 -4.22 -1.15
C GLU A 66 4.56 -2.80 -1.52
N ASP A 67 5.86 -2.58 -1.77
CA ASP A 67 6.41 -1.27 -2.10
C ASP A 67 5.76 -0.71 -3.39
N VAL A 68 5.70 -1.53 -4.45
CA VAL A 68 5.06 -1.13 -5.71
C VAL A 68 3.57 -0.87 -5.53
N ALA A 69 2.88 -1.61 -4.65
CA ALA A 69 1.47 -1.37 -4.36
C ALA A 69 1.26 -0.05 -3.60
N GLU A 70 2.10 0.25 -2.61
CA GLU A 70 2.08 1.52 -1.86
C GLU A 70 2.33 2.70 -2.81
N ASP A 71 3.39 2.65 -3.63
CA ASP A 71 3.75 3.69 -4.60
C ASP A 71 2.62 3.98 -5.60
N LEU A 72 2.05 2.92 -6.19
CA LEU A 72 0.93 3.07 -7.12
C LEU A 72 -0.29 3.69 -6.44
N PHE A 73 -0.59 3.29 -5.21
CA PHE A 73 -1.72 3.83 -4.48
C PHE A 73 -1.55 5.31 -4.13
N GLU A 74 -0.35 5.72 -3.74
CA GLU A 74 -0.02 7.13 -3.51
C GLU A 74 -0.13 7.95 -4.79
N ALA A 75 0.38 7.44 -5.91
CA ALA A 75 0.25 8.11 -7.21
C ALA A 75 -1.22 8.34 -7.58
N LEU A 76 -2.09 7.36 -7.35
CA LEU A 76 -3.53 7.50 -7.60
C LEU A 76 -4.18 8.54 -6.67
N LYS A 77 -3.79 8.61 -5.39
CA LYS A 77 -4.25 9.65 -4.46
C LYS A 77 -3.86 11.05 -4.93
N ILE A 78 -2.63 11.22 -5.41
CA ILE A 78 -2.15 12.51 -5.94
C ILE A 78 -2.99 12.92 -7.16
N ILE A 79 -3.30 11.99 -8.06
CA ILE A 79 -4.14 12.25 -9.24
C ILE A 79 -5.56 12.63 -8.81
N GLN A 80 -6.15 11.91 -7.85
CA GLN A 80 -7.47 12.24 -7.30
C GLN A 80 -7.50 13.67 -6.75
N ASN A 81 -6.49 14.06 -5.96
CA ASN A 81 -6.40 15.39 -5.38
C ASN A 81 -6.21 16.49 -6.43
N LYS A 82 -5.43 16.23 -7.50
CA LYS A 82 -5.31 17.14 -8.65
C LYS A 82 -6.63 17.32 -9.39
N ASN A 83 -7.40 16.24 -9.59
CA ASN A 83 -8.71 16.31 -10.23
C ASN A 83 -9.74 17.06 -9.37
N LYS A 84 -9.65 16.97 -8.04
CA LYS A 84 -10.50 17.76 -7.12
C LYS A 84 -10.19 19.26 -7.17
N LYS A 85 -8.91 19.66 -7.29
CA LYS A 85 -8.50 21.08 -7.37
C LYS A 85 -8.84 21.77 -8.71
N LYS A 86 -9.11 21.01 -9.77
CA LYS A 86 -9.48 21.57 -11.09
C LYS A 86 -10.99 21.80 -11.26
N ARG A 87 -11.81 21.40 -10.28
CA ARG A 87 -13.24 21.72 -10.21
C ARG A 87 -13.44 22.91 -9.29
#